data_AF-A0A0N0SK76-F1
#
_entry.id   AF-A0A0N0SK76-F1
#
_cell.length_a   1.000
_cell.length_b   1.000
_cell.length_c   1.000
_cell.angle_alpha   90.00
_cell.angle_beta   90.00
_cell.angle_gamma   90.00
#
_symmetry.space_group_name_H-M   'P 1'
#
loop_
_entity.id
_entity.type
_entity.pdbx_description
1 polymer ?
#
loop_
_entity_poly.entity_id
_entity_poly.type
_entity_poly.pdbx_seq_one_letter_code
_entity_poly.pdbx_strand_id
1 'polypeptide(L)' 'MPDTRLRCRECHRPLRRPSLSGYGPVCERRRNARPAPTPAARTPTAGPVPQIDGQVELPLIPFQPTLHSL' A
#
# COMPACT_ATOMS: atom_id res chain seq x y z
N MET A 1 14.68 39.38 -14.65
CA MET A 1 13.64 38.84 -15.55
C MET A 1 12.90 37.74 -14.79
N PRO A 2 11.61 37.90 -14.43
CA PRO A 2 10.89 36.82 -13.79
C PRO A 2 10.81 35.66 -14.79
N ASP A 3 11.32 34.50 -14.36
CA ASP A 3 11.32 33.27 -15.14
C ASP A 3 9.85 32.88 -15.38
N THR A 4 9.29 33.25 -16.54
CA THR A 4 7.90 33.02 -16.98
C THR A 4 7.61 31.55 -17.28
N ARG A 5 8.32 30.63 -16.61
CA ARG A 5 8.08 29.21 -16.72
C ARG A 5 6.88 28.87 -15.85
N LEU A 6 5.79 28.46 -16.47
CA LEU A 6 4.65 27.85 -15.79
C LEU A 6 5.15 26.70 -14.92
N ARG A 7 4.90 26.75 -13.61
CA ARG A 7 5.32 25.73 -12.64
C ARG A 7 4.11 25.01 -12.08
N CYS A 8 4.28 23.73 -11.77
CA CYS A 8 3.27 22.97 -11.04
C CYS A 8 3.02 23.63 -9.68
N ARG A 9 1.75 23.83 -9.30
CA ARG A 9 1.37 24.40 -8.00
C ARG A 9 1.75 23.54 -6.79
N GLU A 10 1.91 22.22 -6.97
CA GLU A 10 2.22 21.29 -5.86
C GLU A 10 3.71 21.02 -5.71
N CYS A 11 4.40 20.69 -6.81
CA CYS A 11 5.80 20.27 -6.77
C CYS A 11 6.78 21.30 -7.35
N HIS A 12 6.29 22.48 -7.76
CA HIS A 12 7.05 23.59 -8.36
C HIS A 12 7.95 23.25 -9.54
N ARG A 13 7.82 22.03 -10.10
CA ARG A 13 8.52 21.61 -11.31
C ARG A 13 8.04 22.41 -12.51
N PRO A 14 8.95 22.74 -13.45
CA PRO A 14 8.58 23.44 -14.68
C PRO A 14 7.63 22.57 -15.51
N LEU A 15 6.56 23.18 -16.00
CA LEU A 15 5.60 22.57 -16.91
C LEU A 15 6.06 22.80 -18.35
N ARG A 16 6.04 21.74 -19.16
CA ARG A 16 6.33 21.84 -20.60
C ARG A 16 5.22 22.56 -21.38
N ARG A 17 3.98 22.55 -20.86
CA ARG A 17 2.80 23.19 -21.43
C ARG A 17 1.96 23.80 -20.31
N PRO A 18 1.25 24.92 -20.55
CA PRO A 18 0.28 25.44 -19.60
C PRO A 18 -0.81 24.39 -19.35
N SER A 19 -1.20 24.20 -18.10
CA SER A 19 -2.40 23.42 -17.74
C SER A 19 -3.41 24.37 -17.09
N LEU A 20 -4.70 24.17 -17.40
CA LEU A 20 -5.79 24.96 -16.81
C LEU A 20 -5.85 24.82 -15.30
N SER A 21 -5.49 23.63 -14.79
CA SER A 21 -5.47 23.33 -13.36
C SER A 21 -4.23 23.91 -12.67
N GLY A 22 -3.17 24.26 -13.39
CA GLY A 22 -1.88 24.70 -12.83
C GLY A 22 -1.06 23.55 -12.21
N TYR A 23 -1.46 22.30 -12.40
CA TYR A 23 -0.74 21.12 -11.94
C TYR A 23 -0.02 20.42 -13.09
N GLY A 24 1.10 19.78 -12.76
CA GLY A 24 1.78 18.87 -13.68
C GLY A 24 1.06 17.52 -13.78
N PRO A 25 1.32 16.74 -14.85
CA PRO A 25 0.57 15.52 -15.15
C PRO A 25 0.70 14.43 -14.08
N VAL A 26 1.75 14.46 -13.26
CA VAL A 26 1.93 13.52 -12.14
C VAL A 26 1.08 13.93 -10.94
N CYS A 27 1.13 15.21 -10.56
CA CYS A 27 0.34 15.77 -9.47
C CYS A 27 -1.17 15.71 -9.74
N GLU A 28 -1.57 16.00 -10.97
CA GLU A 28 -2.97 15.90 -11.40
C GLU A 28 -3.48 14.46 -11.34
N ARG A 29 -2.67 13.48 -11.78
CA ARG A 29 -3.00 12.06 -11.64
C ARG A 29 -3.10 11.62 -10.18
N ARG A 30 -2.20 12.08 -9.30
CA ARG A 30 -2.29 11.78 -7.86
C ARG A 30 -3.55 12.34 -7.24
N ARG A 31 -3.94 13.57 -7.59
CA ARG A 31 -5.15 14.20 -7.06
C ARG A 31 -6.44 13.56 -7.57
N ASN A 32 -6.43 13.14 -8.83
CA ASN A 32 -7.59 12.47 -9.46
C ASN A 32 -7.59 10.96 -9.26
N ALA A 33 -6.55 10.39 -8.63
CA ALA A 33 -6.52 8.97 -8.31
C ALA A 33 -7.60 8.70 -7.26
N ARG A 34 -8.67 8.04 -7.69
CA ARG A 34 -9.65 7.46 -6.78
C ARG A 34 -8.90 6.43 -5.93
N PRO A 35 -9.00 6.46 -4.58
CA PRO A 35 -8.41 5.42 -3.75
C PRO A 35 -8.95 4.07 -4.24
N ALA A 36 -8.04 3.14 -4.50
CA ALA A 36 -8.42 1.78 -4.87
C ALA A 36 -9.32 1.24 -3.74
N PRO A 37 -10.39 0.50 -4.08
CA PRO A 37 -11.15 -0.20 -3.05
C PRO A 37 -10.17 -1.11 -2.33
N THR A 38 -9.91 -0.81 -1.06
CA THR A 38 -9.16 -1.70 -0.18
C THR A 38 -9.87 -3.05 -0.19
N PRO A 39 -9.19 -4.17 -0.49
CA PRO A 39 -9.81 -5.47 -0.30
C PRO A 39 -10.24 -5.51 1.16
N ALA A 40 -11.55 -5.71 1.40
CA ALA A 40 -12.09 -5.82 2.74
C ALA A 40 -11.18 -6.79 3.51
N ALA A 41 -10.53 -6.28 4.56
CA ALA A 41 -9.76 -7.11 5.45
C ALA A 41 -10.68 -8.25 5.84
N ARG A 42 -10.34 -9.48 5.44
CA ARG A 42 -11.02 -10.68 5.91
C ARG A 42 -10.73 -10.71 7.41
N THR A 43 -11.60 -10.09 8.20
CA THR A 43 -11.66 -10.36 9.63
C THR A 43 -11.80 -11.88 9.72
N PRO A 44 -10.87 -12.60 10.36
CA PRO A 44 -11.12 -13.99 10.68
C PRO A 44 -12.32 -13.99 11.62
N THR A 45 -13.51 -14.20 11.05
CA THR A 45 -14.69 -14.53 11.83
C THR A 45 -14.28 -15.71 12.68
N ALA A 46 -14.38 -15.57 14.00
CA ALA A 46 -14.22 -16.64 14.97
C ALA A 46 -15.37 -17.65 14.83
N GLY A 47 -15.57 -18.16 13.62
CA GLY A 47 -16.40 -19.30 13.35
C GLY A 47 -15.64 -20.56 13.78
N PRO A 48 -16.36 -21.62 14.16
CA PRO A 48 -15.72 -22.89 14.46
C PRO A 48 -14.86 -23.30 13.27
N VAL A 49 -13.58 -23.60 13.55
CA VAL A 49 -12.64 -24.12 12.55
C VAL A 49 -13.30 -25.35 11.92
N PRO A 50 -13.50 -25.39 10.59
CA PRO A 50 -14.09 -26.56 9.97
C PRO A 50 -13.19 -27.75 10.26
N GLN A 51 -13.71 -28.74 10.98
CA GLN A 51 -12.99 -29.96 11.28
C GLN A 51 -12.89 -30.78 9.99
N ILE A 52 -11.69 -30.86 9.43
CA ILE A 52 -11.41 -31.57 8.19
C ILE A 52 -11.10 -33.03 8.56
N ASP A 53 -11.88 -33.97 8.04
CA ASP A 53 -11.63 -35.40 8.23
C ASP A 53 -10.21 -35.77 7.77
N GLY A 54 -9.44 -36.39 8.66
CA GLY A 54 -8.05 -36.79 8.41
C GLY A 54 -6.97 -35.81 8.88
N GLN A 55 -7.33 -34.63 9.41
CA GLN A 55 -6.37 -33.83 10.15
C GLN A 55 -6.20 -34.36 11.58
N VAL A 56 -5.01 -34.88 11.86
CA VAL A 56 -4.54 -35.16 13.23
C VAL A 56 -3.84 -33.90 13.72
N GLU A 57 -4.21 -33.41 14.90
CA GLU A 57 -3.55 -32.28 15.55
C GLU A 57 -2.07 -32.61 15.74
N LEU A 58 -1.18 -31.79 15.17
CA LEU A 58 0.25 -31.96 15.36
C LEU A 58 0.63 -31.40 16.73
N PRO A 59 1.23 -32.19 17.64
CA PRO A 59 1.63 -31.66 18.95
C PRO A 59 2.65 -30.56 18.76
N LEU A 60 2.37 -29.37 19.30
CA LEU A 60 3.34 -28.29 19.34
C LEU A 60 4.46 -28.70 20.30
N ILE A 61 5.61 -29.08 19.75
CA ILE A 61 6.83 -29.31 20.52
C ILE A 61 7.53 -27.95 20.65
N PRO A 62 7.61 -27.35 21.85
CA PRO A 62 8.36 -26.13 22.06
C PRO A 62 9.85 -26.44 21.96
N PHE A 63 10.40 -26.39 20.75
CA PHE A 63 11.83 -26.47 20.54
C PHE A 63 12.42 -25.10 20.85
N GLN A 64 13.09 -24.95 21.99
CA GLN A 64 13.94 -23.78 22.22
C GLN A 64 15.27 -24.03 21.51
N PRO A 65 15.66 -23.22 20.51
CA PRO A 65 17.03 -23.27 20.02
C PRO A 65 17.92 -22.77 21.15
N THR A 66 18.65 -23.68 21.81
CA THR A 66 19.71 -23.28 22.73
C THR A 66 20.78 -22.58 21.89
N LEU A 67 21.12 -21.33 22.26
CA LEU A 67 22.15 -20.51 21.61
C LEU A 67 23.58 -21.08 21.79
N HIS A 68 23.74 -22.38 22.02
CA HIS A 68 25.00 -23.01 22.42
C HIS A 68 25.73 -23.71 21.27
N SER A 69 25.46 -23.33 20.02
CA SER A 69 26.14 -23.88 18.84
C SER A 69 26.71 -22.82 17.90
N LEU A 70 27.04 -21.64 18.43
CA LEU A 70 27.91 -20.68 17.74
C LEU A 70 29.36 -20.92 18.12
#